data_AF-A0A875S8Z3-F1
#
_entry.id   AF-A0A875S8Z3-F1
#
_cell.length_a   1.000
_cell.length_b   1.000
_cell.length_c   1.000
_cell.angle_alpha   90.00
_cell.angle_beta   90.00
_cell.angle_gamma   90.00
#
_symmetry.space_group_name_H-M   'P 1'
#
loop_
_entity.id
_entity.type
_entity.pdbx_description
1 polymer ?
#
loop_
_entity_poly.entity_id
_entity_poly.type
_entity_poly.pdbx_seq_one_letter_code
_entity_poly.pdbx_strand_id
1 'polypeptide(L)'
;MTTFLDSPITLEQLSDKSLQNLAKVSDYPLDYNIFLFKGIDQSRSEDLDELTQFRKSVLDSIPKDYGDLIFDAVGANQLELTTIARLQNRLLKLLILERHRRDIEILNRMISEDPKLANKKISYIQLKEPLKYEIKSPIYKSFENNRDLYKESFRKFALLQNVEYDFEHLIDDNGDYQTDDDLLEAFCTDDILDFNDKMKENKDKDYDTIEDVVANSKIGKVLVPLAAQAFFTRDDDEKDEKDEKDD
;
A
#
# COMPACT_ATOMS: atom_id res chain seq x y z
N MET A 1 -11.77 22.15 7.15
CA MET A 1 -10.79 22.52 6.10
C MET A 1 -10.84 21.40 5.08
N THR A 2 -11.06 21.69 3.80
CA THR A 2 -11.09 20.63 2.77
C THR A 2 -9.65 20.26 2.44
N THR A 3 -9.26 19.02 2.70
CA THR A 3 -7.90 18.54 2.42
C THR A 3 -7.82 17.91 1.03
N PHE A 4 -6.62 17.69 0.50
CA PHE A 4 -6.48 16.96 -0.76
C PHE A 4 -7.09 15.55 -0.65
N LEU A 5 -7.11 14.92 0.53
CA LEU A 5 -7.77 13.62 0.76
C LEU A 5 -9.25 13.60 0.35
N ASP A 6 -9.93 14.73 0.44
CA ASP A 6 -11.36 14.87 0.18
C ASP A 6 -11.66 15.23 -1.29
N SER A 7 -10.62 15.55 -2.08
CA SER A 7 -10.77 15.87 -3.50
C SER A 7 -10.95 14.61 -4.36
N PRO A 8 -11.65 14.69 -5.50
CA PRO A 8 -11.71 13.59 -6.46
C PRO A 8 -10.31 13.17 -6.92
N ILE A 9 -10.04 11.87 -6.90
CA ILE A 9 -8.74 11.33 -7.31
C ILE A 9 -8.70 11.14 -8.82
N THR A 10 -7.67 11.68 -9.46
CA THR A 10 -7.43 11.55 -10.89
C THR A 10 -5.95 11.56 -11.22
N LEU A 11 -5.55 10.80 -12.24
CA LEU A 11 -4.17 10.84 -12.74
C LEU A 11 -3.86 12.16 -13.47
N GLU A 12 -4.89 12.86 -13.97
CA GLU A 12 -4.72 14.11 -14.72
C GLU A 12 -4.22 15.29 -13.87
N GLN A 13 -4.34 15.20 -12.53
CA GLN A 13 -3.89 16.22 -11.59
C GLN A 13 -2.46 16.02 -11.12
N LEU A 14 -1.85 14.89 -11.44
CA LEU A 14 -0.47 14.58 -11.09
C LEU A 14 0.51 15.38 -11.95
N SER A 15 1.66 15.73 -11.38
CA SER A 15 2.76 16.27 -12.17
C SER A 15 3.28 15.24 -13.18
N ASP A 16 3.87 15.74 -14.28
CA ASP A 16 4.52 14.88 -15.28
C ASP A 16 5.60 13.97 -14.66
N LYS A 17 6.32 14.46 -13.64
CA LYS A 17 7.34 13.69 -12.92
C LYS A 17 6.72 12.47 -12.23
N SER A 18 5.64 12.68 -11.47
CA SER A 18 4.96 11.59 -10.74
C SER A 18 4.30 10.61 -11.69
N LEU A 19 3.70 11.08 -12.79
CA LEU A 19 3.17 10.21 -13.85
C LEU A 19 4.26 9.34 -14.47
N GLN A 20 5.42 9.92 -14.78
CA GLN A 20 6.56 9.18 -15.34
C GLN A 20 7.12 8.15 -14.35
N ASN A 21 7.25 8.52 -13.08
CA ASN A 21 7.72 7.59 -12.05
C ASN A 21 6.72 6.43 -11.87
N LEU A 22 5.43 6.74 -11.74
CA LEU A 22 4.38 5.73 -11.62
C LEU A 22 4.32 4.81 -12.85
N ALA A 23 4.55 5.33 -14.05
CA ALA A 23 4.62 4.53 -15.28
C ALA A 23 5.86 3.62 -15.35
N LYS A 24 6.95 3.94 -14.66
CA LYS A 24 8.17 3.10 -14.58
C LYS A 24 8.01 1.92 -13.63
N VAL A 25 7.16 2.03 -12.60
CA VAL A 25 6.90 0.95 -11.64
C VAL A 25 6.51 -0.31 -12.41
N SER A 26 7.20 -1.42 -12.17
CA SER A 26 6.87 -2.67 -12.87
C SER A 26 5.52 -3.25 -12.40
N ASP A 27 4.92 -4.13 -13.20
CA ASP A 27 3.59 -4.68 -12.89
C ASP A 27 3.56 -5.49 -11.59
N TYR A 28 4.68 -6.11 -11.19
CA TYR A 28 4.73 -6.92 -9.97
C TYR A 28 4.59 -6.06 -8.69
N PRO A 29 5.46 -5.05 -8.41
CA PRO A 29 5.27 -4.15 -7.27
C PRO A 29 3.95 -3.39 -7.31
N LEU A 30 3.47 -2.99 -8.48
CA LEU A 30 2.17 -2.32 -8.62
C LEU A 30 1.04 -3.24 -8.14
N ASP A 31 0.94 -4.44 -8.69
CA ASP A 31 -0.12 -5.39 -8.37
C ASP A 31 -0.02 -5.89 -6.92
N TYR A 32 1.19 -6.13 -6.41
CA TYR A 32 1.42 -6.55 -5.03
C TYR A 32 0.95 -5.49 -4.03
N ASN A 33 1.28 -4.21 -4.25
CA ASN A 33 0.83 -3.14 -3.36
C ASN A 33 -0.68 -2.91 -3.45
N ILE A 34 -1.28 -3.04 -4.63
CA ILE A 34 -2.74 -2.99 -4.75
C ILE A 34 -3.39 -4.12 -3.96
N PHE A 35 -2.84 -5.34 -4.06
CA PHE A 35 -3.32 -6.51 -3.31
C PHE A 35 -3.19 -6.30 -1.80
N LEU A 36 -2.02 -5.88 -1.34
CA LEU A 36 -1.73 -5.61 0.06
C LEU A 36 -2.69 -4.55 0.63
N PHE A 37 -2.81 -3.38 -0.01
CA PHE A 37 -3.65 -2.30 0.48
C PHE A 37 -5.15 -2.63 0.43
N LYS A 38 -5.62 -3.39 -0.59
CA LYS A 38 -7.00 -3.90 -0.62
C LYS A 38 -7.28 -4.88 0.51
N GLY A 39 -6.35 -5.80 0.78
CA GLY A 39 -6.47 -6.77 1.88
C GLY A 39 -6.57 -6.09 3.23
N ILE A 40 -5.75 -5.06 3.47
CA ILE A 40 -5.78 -4.25 4.68
C ILE A 40 -7.11 -3.49 4.81
N ASP A 41 -7.57 -2.83 3.74
CA ASP A 41 -8.85 -2.10 3.73
C ASP A 41 -10.06 -2.99 4.04
N GLN A 42 -10.07 -4.20 3.47
CA GLN A 42 -11.11 -5.19 3.74
C GLN A 42 -11.04 -5.69 5.18
N SER A 43 -9.85 -5.99 5.71
CA SER A 43 -9.67 -6.43 7.10
C SER A 43 -10.16 -5.37 8.10
N ARG A 44 -9.99 -4.07 7.80
CA ARG A 44 -10.57 -3.00 8.64
C ARG A 44 -12.09 -3.04 8.73
N SER A 45 -12.75 -3.43 7.64
CA SER A 45 -14.21 -3.54 7.59
C SER A 45 -14.72 -4.83 8.23
N GLU A 46 -13.98 -5.92 8.08
CA GLU A 46 -14.33 -7.25 8.61
C GLU A 46 -14.09 -7.36 10.12
N ASP A 47 -13.02 -6.76 10.64
CA ASP A 47 -12.57 -6.88 12.03
C ASP A 47 -12.89 -5.64 12.89
N LEU A 48 -13.90 -4.83 12.50
CA LEU A 48 -14.21 -3.54 13.14
C LEU A 48 -14.39 -3.62 14.66
N ASP A 49 -15.08 -4.66 15.15
CA ASP A 49 -15.32 -4.87 16.59
C ASP A 49 -14.02 -5.12 17.35
N GLU A 50 -13.14 -5.93 16.78
CA GLU A 50 -11.84 -6.24 17.37
C GLU A 50 -10.92 -5.04 17.33
N LEU A 51 -10.88 -4.30 16.22
CA LEU A 51 -10.14 -3.05 16.11
C LEU A 51 -10.60 -2.04 17.17
N THR A 52 -11.91 -1.95 17.39
CA THR A 52 -12.48 -1.10 18.43
C THR A 52 -12.05 -1.53 19.83
N GLN A 53 -12.09 -2.83 20.12
CA GLN A 53 -11.63 -3.38 21.40
C GLN A 53 -10.13 -3.17 21.61
N PHE A 54 -9.32 -3.36 20.57
CA PHE A 54 -7.89 -3.16 20.61
C PHE A 54 -7.54 -1.70 20.92
N ARG A 55 -8.14 -0.73 20.20
CA ARG A 55 -7.94 0.70 20.46
C ARG A 55 -8.35 1.08 21.88
N LYS A 56 -9.48 0.56 22.38
CA LYS A 56 -9.91 0.73 23.79
C LYS A 56 -8.91 0.14 24.78
N SER A 57 -8.35 -1.04 24.51
CA SER A 57 -7.37 -1.66 25.40
C SER A 57 -6.06 -0.87 25.49
N VAL A 58 -5.62 -0.28 24.37
CA VAL A 58 -4.43 0.59 24.33
C VAL A 58 -4.70 1.86 25.13
N LEU A 59 -5.88 2.45 24.95
CA LEU A 59 -6.37 3.59 25.72
C LEU A 59 -6.40 3.34 27.23
N ASP A 60 -6.94 2.20 27.66
CA ASP A 60 -7.00 1.83 29.07
C ASP A 60 -5.60 1.56 29.67
N SER A 61 -4.60 1.28 28.82
CA SER A 61 -3.23 0.98 29.24
C SER A 61 -2.34 2.20 29.45
N ILE A 62 -2.78 3.39 29.01
CA ILE A 62 -2.05 4.65 29.18
C ILE A 62 -2.69 5.53 30.27
N PRO A 63 -1.91 6.38 30.98
CA PRO A 63 -2.48 7.25 32.00
C PRO A 63 -3.49 8.22 31.38
N LYS A 64 -4.61 8.50 32.08
CA LYS A 64 -5.74 9.29 31.55
C LYS A 64 -5.34 10.64 30.95
N ASP A 65 -4.42 11.35 31.62
CA ASP A 65 -3.93 12.66 31.15
C ASP A 65 -3.27 12.57 29.77
N TYR A 66 -2.66 11.42 29.45
CA TYR A 66 -2.13 11.12 28.12
C TYR A 66 -3.24 10.61 27.19
N GLY A 67 -4.12 9.72 27.66
CA GLY A 67 -5.23 9.18 26.87
C GLY A 67 -6.11 10.26 26.23
N ASP A 68 -6.47 11.29 27.00
CA ASP A 68 -7.33 12.39 26.53
C ASP A 68 -6.60 13.34 25.56
N LEU A 69 -5.26 13.43 25.63
CA LEU A 69 -4.40 14.18 24.69
C LEU A 69 -4.19 13.46 23.35
N ILE A 70 -4.39 12.14 23.36
CA ILE A 70 -3.90 11.23 22.31
C ILE A 70 -5.04 10.70 21.45
N PHE A 71 -6.17 10.44 22.07
CA PHE A 71 -7.36 9.91 21.42
C PHE A 71 -8.48 10.91 21.66
N ASP A 72 -8.37 12.06 21.01
CA ASP A 72 -9.36 13.12 21.13
C ASP A 72 -10.75 12.53 20.78
N ALA A 73 -11.62 12.50 21.79
CA ALA A 73 -12.98 11.96 21.74
C ALA A 73 -13.17 10.53 21.18
N VAL A 74 -12.77 9.48 21.93
CA VAL A 74 -13.47 8.18 21.87
C VAL A 74 -14.86 8.31 22.51
N GLY A 75 -15.72 9.12 21.89
CA GLY A 75 -17.10 9.40 22.28
C GLY A 75 -18.13 8.90 21.27
N ALA A 76 -17.71 8.41 20.10
CA ALA A 76 -18.60 7.86 19.08
C ALA A 76 -18.29 6.38 18.86
N ASN A 77 -19.32 5.55 18.75
CA ASN A 77 -19.22 4.11 18.44
C ASN A 77 -18.73 3.83 17.00
N GLN A 78 -17.88 4.68 16.43
CA GLN A 78 -17.34 4.56 15.08
C GLN A 78 -15.82 4.72 15.13
N LEU A 79 -15.12 3.72 14.59
CA LEU A 79 -13.68 3.74 14.43
C LEU A 79 -13.34 4.65 13.25
N GLU A 80 -13.01 5.91 13.51
CA GLU A 80 -12.51 6.80 12.46
C GLU A 80 -11.16 6.30 11.94
N LEU A 81 -10.97 6.40 10.62
CA LEU A 81 -9.71 6.06 9.96
C LEU A 81 -8.65 7.08 10.35
N THR A 82 -7.48 6.59 10.75
CA THR A 82 -6.29 7.40 11.01
C THR A 82 -5.79 8.06 9.72
N THR A 83 -5.00 9.12 9.85
CA THR A 83 -4.42 9.83 8.68
C THR A 83 -3.69 8.86 7.74
N ILE A 84 -2.89 7.92 8.28
CA ILE A 84 -2.16 6.95 7.46
C ILE A 84 -3.11 5.98 6.74
N ALA A 85 -4.17 5.49 7.41
CA ALA A 85 -5.18 4.68 6.73
C ALA A 85 -5.87 5.45 5.59
N ARG A 86 -6.12 6.75 5.76
CA ARG A 86 -6.68 7.62 4.70
C ARG A 86 -5.69 7.85 3.55
N LEU A 87 -4.42 8.12 3.84
CA LEU A 87 -3.34 8.28 2.86
C LEU A 87 -3.13 7.00 2.06
N GLN A 88 -3.06 5.84 2.72
CA GLN A 88 -2.96 4.54 2.04
C GLN A 88 -4.18 4.29 1.15
N ASN A 89 -5.39 4.59 1.62
CA ASN A 89 -6.60 4.45 0.80
C ASN A 89 -6.60 5.37 -0.41
N ARG A 90 -5.98 6.55 -0.30
CA ARG A 90 -5.81 7.47 -1.43
C ARG A 90 -4.77 6.96 -2.42
N LEU A 91 -3.61 6.52 -1.94
CA LEU A 91 -2.58 5.88 -2.77
C LEU A 91 -3.12 4.65 -3.50
N LEU A 92 -3.84 3.76 -2.81
CA LEU A 92 -4.49 2.58 -3.41
C LEU A 92 -5.35 2.96 -4.63
N LYS A 93 -6.14 4.02 -4.52
CA LYS A 93 -6.97 4.49 -5.64
C LYS A 93 -6.12 5.00 -6.81
N LEU A 94 -5.02 5.71 -6.55
CA LEU A 94 -4.07 6.12 -7.59
C LEU A 94 -3.44 4.90 -8.30
N LEU A 95 -3.00 3.90 -7.54
CA LEU A 95 -2.42 2.67 -8.09
C LEU A 95 -3.43 1.89 -8.95
N ILE A 96 -4.69 1.82 -8.53
CA ILE A 96 -5.74 1.17 -9.33
C ILE A 96 -6.00 1.95 -10.63
N LEU A 97 -6.00 3.28 -10.60
CA LEU A 97 -6.16 4.09 -11.81
C LEU A 97 -5.01 3.85 -12.79
N GLU A 98 -3.78 3.73 -12.29
CA GLU A 98 -2.62 3.38 -13.12
C GLU A 98 -2.76 1.98 -13.72
N ARG A 99 -3.16 0.98 -12.93
CA ARG A 99 -3.44 -0.38 -13.42
C ARG A 99 -4.52 -0.37 -14.51
N HIS A 100 -5.58 0.40 -14.32
CA HIS A 100 -6.64 0.58 -15.31
C HIS A 100 -6.11 1.19 -16.61
N ARG A 101 -5.27 2.23 -16.50
CA ARG A 101 -4.60 2.88 -17.64
C ARG A 101 -3.77 1.87 -18.44
N ARG A 102 -2.95 1.06 -17.75
CA ARG A 102 -2.13 0.00 -18.36
C ARG A 102 -2.96 -1.10 -19.03
N ASP A 103 -4.06 -1.52 -18.42
CA ASP A 103 -4.96 -2.52 -19.00
C ASP A 103 -5.55 -2.01 -20.33
N ILE A 104 -5.93 -0.73 -20.40
CA ILE A 104 -6.39 -0.11 -21.65
C ILE A 104 -5.26 -0.05 -22.69
N GLU A 105 -4.03 0.26 -22.29
CA GLU A 105 -2.87 0.26 -23.20
C GLU A 105 -2.57 -1.13 -23.78
N ILE A 106 -2.61 -2.17 -22.94
CA ILE A 106 -2.42 -3.57 -23.37
C ILE A 106 -3.52 -3.97 -24.35
N LEU A 107 -4.79 -3.66 -24.04
CA LEU A 107 -5.90 -3.94 -24.93
C LEU A 107 -5.76 -3.21 -26.27
N ASN A 108 -5.35 -1.95 -26.25
CA ASN A 108 -5.09 -1.18 -27.48
C ASN A 108 -3.96 -1.78 -28.31
N ARG A 109 -2.91 -2.31 -27.68
CA ARG A 109 -1.83 -3.03 -28.38
C ARG A 109 -2.37 -4.28 -29.06
N MET A 110 -3.13 -5.11 -28.34
CA MET A 110 -3.76 -6.32 -28.89
C MET A 110 -4.72 -6.01 -30.04
N ILE A 111 -5.51 -4.93 -29.94
CA ILE A 111 -6.43 -4.49 -31.00
C ILE A 111 -5.66 -4.04 -32.25
N SER A 112 -4.54 -3.34 -32.07
CA SER A 112 -3.71 -2.85 -33.17
C SER A 112 -3.03 -3.99 -33.94
N GLU A 113 -2.78 -5.12 -33.27
CA GLU A 113 -2.22 -6.33 -33.87
C GLU A 113 -3.26 -7.16 -34.64
N ASP A 114 -4.56 -6.97 -34.40
CA ASP A 114 -5.64 -7.62 -35.16
C ASP A 114 -5.98 -6.80 -36.43
N PRO A 115 -5.71 -7.34 -37.65
CA PRO A 115 -5.96 -6.64 -38.90
C PRO A 115 -7.42 -6.21 -39.11
N LYS A 116 -8.39 -6.87 -38.44
CA LYS A 116 -9.81 -6.54 -38.54
C LYS A 116 -10.23 -5.39 -37.63
N LEU A 117 -9.43 -5.11 -36.59
CA LEU A 117 -9.75 -4.14 -35.55
C LEU A 117 -8.75 -2.98 -35.46
N ALA A 118 -7.68 -2.99 -36.27
CA ALA A 118 -6.59 -2.00 -36.26
C ALA A 118 -7.02 -0.52 -36.31
N ASN A 119 -8.20 -0.20 -36.83
CA ASN A 119 -8.74 1.18 -36.85
C ASN A 119 -9.52 1.57 -35.57
N LYS A 120 -9.63 0.67 -34.59
CA LYS A 120 -10.33 0.91 -33.33
C LYS A 120 -9.31 1.23 -32.24
N LYS A 121 -9.68 2.19 -31.37
CA LYS A 121 -8.93 2.51 -30.16
C LYS A 121 -9.89 2.66 -28.99
N ILE A 122 -9.53 2.06 -27.88
CA ILE A 122 -10.21 2.26 -26.59
C ILE A 122 -9.60 3.51 -25.98
N SER A 123 -10.43 4.53 -25.75
CA SER A 123 -10.04 5.72 -25.00
C SER A 123 -9.97 5.39 -23.51
N TYR A 124 -8.99 5.96 -22.82
CA TYR A 124 -8.97 5.94 -21.36
C TYR A 124 -10.20 6.67 -20.81
N ILE A 125 -10.86 6.08 -19.82
CA ILE A 125 -11.98 6.69 -19.10
C ILE A 125 -11.63 6.64 -17.61
N GLN A 126 -11.53 7.81 -17.00
CA GLN A 126 -11.27 7.93 -15.57
C GLN A 126 -12.37 7.22 -14.76
N LEU A 127 -11.97 6.32 -13.86
CA LEU A 127 -12.90 5.58 -13.01
C LEU A 127 -13.46 6.50 -11.93
N LYS A 128 -14.79 6.57 -11.82
CA LYS A 128 -15.47 7.28 -10.72
C LYS A 128 -15.29 6.58 -9.38
N GLU A 129 -15.21 5.25 -9.39
CA GLU A 129 -15.04 4.42 -8.20
C GLU A 129 -13.88 3.42 -8.40
N PRO A 130 -12.62 3.85 -8.20
CA PRO A 130 -11.46 2.99 -8.47
C PRO A 130 -11.50 1.66 -7.71
N LEU A 131 -11.96 1.66 -6.46
CA LEU A 131 -12.00 0.44 -5.62
C LEU A 131 -12.89 -0.68 -6.18
N LYS A 132 -13.88 -0.35 -7.03
CA LYS A 132 -14.75 -1.34 -7.70
C LYS A 132 -14.13 -1.95 -8.96
N TYR A 133 -12.95 -1.50 -9.37
CA TYR A 133 -12.28 -2.03 -10.55
C TYR A 133 -11.80 -3.46 -10.34
N GLU A 134 -12.20 -4.34 -11.25
CA GLU A 134 -11.73 -5.72 -11.32
C GLU A 134 -10.39 -5.77 -12.06
N ILE A 135 -9.32 -6.06 -11.33
CA ILE A 135 -7.97 -6.15 -11.87
C ILE A 135 -7.79 -7.52 -12.53
N LYS A 136 -7.47 -7.52 -13.82
CA LYS A 136 -7.38 -8.75 -14.62
C LYS A 136 -5.98 -9.32 -14.74
N SER A 137 -4.98 -8.60 -14.25
CA SER A 137 -3.58 -9.00 -14.29
C SER A 137 -3.38 -10.42 -13.73
N PRO A 138 -2.68 -11.31 -14.44
CA PRO A 138 -2.34 -12.64 -13.93
C PRO A 138 -1.54 -12.60 -12.62
N ILE A 139 -0.69 -11.58 -12.43
CA ILE A 139 0.10 -11.41 -11.21
C ILE A 139 -0.83 -11.14 -10.03
N TYR A 140 -1.67 -10.12 -10.14
CA TYR A 140 -2.70 -9.82 -9.13
C TYR A 140 -3.59 -11.03 -8.80
N LYS A 141 -4.06 -11.76 -9.82
CA LYS A 141 -4.88 -12.97 -9.62
C LYS A 141 -4.13 -14.07 -8.86
N SER A 142 -2.81 -14.20 -9.08
CA SER A 142 -1.99 -15.14 -8.32
C SER A 142 -1.98 -14.80 -6.83
N PHE A 143 -1.90 -13.52 -6.47
CA PHE A 143 -2.00 -13.10 -5.08
C PHE A 143 -3.40 -13.33 -4.48
N GLU A 144 -4.46 -12.98 -5.20
CA GLU A 144 -5.85 -13.23 -4.74
C GLU A 144 -6.13 -14.73 -4.52
N ASN A 145 -5.58 -15.62 -5.36
CA ASN A 145 -5.72 -17.07 -5.17
C ASN A 145 -5.02 -17.58 -3.90
N ASN A 146 -4.01 -16.86 -3.42
CA ASN A 146 -3.26 -17.18 -2.21
C ASN A 146 -3.60 -16.25 -1.03
N ARG A 147 -4.70 -15.51 -1.14
CA ARG A 147 -5.11 -14.47 -0.18
C ARG A 147 -5.18 -14.97 1.26
N ASP A 148 -5.63 -16.19 1.48
CA ASP A 148 -5.73 -16.79 2.81
C ASP A 148 -4.38 -16.86 3.54
N LEU A 149 -3.27 -17.00 2.81
CA LEU A 149 -1.92 -16.99 3.39
C LEU A 149 -1.56 -15.63 3.99
N TYR A 150 -2.13 -14.55 3.46
CA TYR A 150 -1.85 -13.17 3.87
C TYR A 150 -2.89 -12.61 4.85
N LYS A 151 -3.95 -13.36 5.14
CA LYS A 151 -5.08 -12.88 5.97
C LYS A 151 -4.63 -12.33 7.32
N GLU A 152 -3.76 -13.06 8.01
CA GLU A 152 -3.24 -12.63 9.31
C GLU A 152 -2.35 -11.38 9.18
N SER A 153 -1.56 -11.28 8.11
CA SER A 153 -0.75 -10.09 7.84
C SER A 153 -1.63 -8.86 7.60
N PHE A 154 -2.71 -8.99 6.82
CA PHE A 154 -3.66 -7.89 6.60
C PHE A 154 -4.29 -7.41 7.89
N ARG A 155 -4.74 -8.34 8.75
CA ARG A 155 -5.30 -8.01 10.06
C ARG A 155 -4.28 -7.31 10.96
N LYS A 156 -3.04 -7.79 11.00
CA LYS A 156 -1.94 -7.12 11.76
C LYS A 156 -1.71 -5.70 11.26
N PHE A 157 -1.64 -5.46 9.96
CA PHE A 157 -1.48 -4.10 9.42
C PHE A 157 -2.69 -3.22 9.70
N ALA A 158 -3.90 -3.76 9.62
CA ALA A 158 -5.12 -3.05 9.99
C ALA A 158 -5.13 -2.64 11.47
N LEU A 159 -4.71 -3.55 12.38
CA LEU A 159 -4.53 -3.28 13.80
C LEU A 159 -3.49 -2.18 14.04
N LEU A 160 -2.37 -2.22 13.31
CA LEU A 160 -1.29 -1.24 13.44
C LEU A 160 -1.72 0.14 12.94
N GLN A 161 -2.38 0.22 11.78
CA GLN A 161 -2.97 1.47 11.29
C GLN A 161 -4.04 2.02 12.22
N ASN A 162 -4.71 1.16 12.98
CA ASN A 162 -5.72 1.54 13.93
C ASN A 162 -5.15 2.14 15.23
N VAL A 163 -3.90 1.83 15.58
CA VAL A 163 -3.20 2.46 16.72
C VAL A 163 -2.18 3.50 16.29
N GLU A 164 -1.91 3.59 15.00
CA GLU A 164 -1.04 4.64 14.48
C GLU A 164 -1.66 6.00 14.76
N TYR A 165 -0.86 6.79 15.43
CA TYR A 165 -1.29 7.90 16.25
C TYR A 165 -1.62 9.13 15.43
N ASP A 166 -2.57 9.95 15.90
CA ASP A 166 -2.83 11.28 15.36
C ASP A 166 -1.77 12.34 15.78
N PHE A 167 -0.67 11.97 16.46
CA PHE A 167 0.32 12.95 16.91
C PHE A 167 1.12 13.61 15.78
N GLU A 168 1.21 13.00 14.60
CA GLU A 168 2.09 13.54 13.56
C GLU A 168 1.38 14.38 12.50
N HIS A 169 0.09 14.17 12.20
CA HIS A 169 -0.45 14.71 10.95
C HIS A 169 -1.96 15.03 11.00
N LEU A 170 -2.33 16.15 11.62
CA LEU A 170 -3.28 17.00 10.89
C LEU A 170 -2.62 17.25 9.52
N ILE A 171 -3.28 16.90 8.41
CA ILE A 171 -2.84 17.37 7.10
C ILE A 171 -3.01 18.88 7.12
N ASP A 172 -1.95 19.54 7.57
CA ASP A 172 -1.81 20.96 7.71
C ASP A 172 -0.75 21.45 6.72
N ASP A 173 -0.61 22.77 6.64
CA ASP A 173 0.26 23.41 5.65
C ASP A 173 1.75 23.07 5.83
N ASN A 174 2.14 22.33 6.88
CA ASN A 174 3.52 21.91 7.17
C ASN A 174 3.71 20.38 7.23
N GLY A 175 2.68 19.59 6.93
CA GLY A 175 2.78 18.12 6.93
C GLY A 175 3.60 17.57 5.76
N ASP A 176 4.11 16.35 5.92
CA ASP A 176 4.92 15.64 4.91
C ASP A 176 4.14 15.27 3.64
N TYR A 177 2.80 15.26 3.71
CA TYR A 177 1.92 14.92 2.59
C TYR A 177 0.84 15.99 2.41
N GLN A 178 0.93 16.74 1.31
CA GLN A 178 0.00 17.83 1.00
C GLN A 178 -0.74 17.60 -0.33
N THR A 179 -0.21 16.71 -1.17
CA THR A 179 -0.68 16.45 -2.53
C THR A 179 -0.61 14.96 -2.89
N ASP A 180 -1.26 14.60 -4.01
CA ASP A 180 -1.12 13.27 -4.60
C ASP A 180 0.29 13.00 -5.15
N ASP A 181 1.03 14.07 -5.51
CA ASP A 181 2.42 13.97 -5.92
C ASP A 181 3.32 13.54 -4.75
N ASP A 182 3.12 14.09 -3.55
CA ASP A 182 3.91 13.71 -2.36
C ASP A 182 3.70 12.24 -2.00
N LEU A 183 2.46 11.76 -2.11
CA LEU A 183 2.13 10.34 -1.91
C LEU A 183 2.84 9.43 -2.92
N LEU A 184 2.90 9.84 -4.18
CA LEU A 184 3.56 9.07 -5.23
C LEU A 184 5.08 9.15 -5.13
N GLU A 185 5.64 10.27 -4.67
CA GLU A 185 7.08 10.40 -4.40
C GLU A 185 7.49 9.46 -3.26
N ALA A 186 6.72 9.40 -2.17
CA ALA A 186 6.96 8.45 -1.09
C ALA A 186 6.79 6.98 -1.54
N PHE A 187 5.91 6.71 -2.51
CA PHE A 187 5.73 5.37 -3.07
C PHE A 187 6.79 4.96 -4.08
N CYS A 188 7.21 5.85 -4.97
CA CYS A 188 8.13 5.52 -6.05
C CYS A 188 9.59 5.56 -5.58
N THR A 189 9.92 4.81 -4.53
CA THR A 189 11.29 4.64 -4.04
C THR A 189 12.14 3.84 -5.02
N ASP A 190 13.47 3.89 -4.87
CA ASP A 190 14.41 3.10 -5.68
C ASP A 190 14.15 1.59 -5.55
N ASP A 191 13.60 1.11 -4.43
CA ASP A 191 13.20 -0.29 -4.25
C ASP A 191 12.02 -0.68 -5.16
N ILE A 192 11.09 0.24 -5.38
CA ILE A 192 9.91 0.05 -6.24
C ILE A 192 10.28 0.23 -7.71
N LEU A 193 11.02 1.29 -8.04
CA LEU A 193 11.38 1.65 -9.41
C LEU A 193 12.39 0.67 -10.01
N ASP A 194 13.41 0.28 -9.25
CA ASP A 194 14.49 -0.60 -9.73
C ASP A 194 14.24 -2.07 -9.40
N PHE A 195 13.02 -2.43 -8.99
CA PHE A 195 12.66 -3.80 -8.58
C PHE A 195 13.14 -4.87 -9.57
N ASN A 196 12.88 -4.66 -10.87
CA ASN A 196 13.27 -5.63 -11.90
C ASN A 196 14.79 -5.82 -12.02
N ASP A 197 15.57 -4.78 -11.76
CA ASP A 197 17.03 -4.86 -11.83
C ASP A 197 17.60 -5.49 -10.56
N LYS A 198 17.05 -5.14 -9.38
CA LYS A 198 17.33 -5.84 -8.11
C LYS A 198 17.00 -7.34 -8.18
N MET A 199 15.89 -7.70 -8.84
CA MET A 199 15.54 -9.10 -9.08
C MET A 199 16.54 -9.83 -9.99
N LYS A 200 17.19 -9.14 -10.94
CA LYS A 200 18.23 -9.74 -11.79
C LYS A 200 19.54 -9.92 -11.02
N GLU A 201 19.92 -8.94 -10.21
CA GLU A 201 21.13 -8.99 -9.38
C GLU A 201 21.06 -10.10 -8.32
N ASN A 202 19.87 -10.41 -7.83
CA ASN A 202 19.65 -11.43 -6.80
C ASN A 202 19.46 -12.86 -7.36
N LYS A 203 19.57 -13.08 -8.68
CA LYS A 203 19.38 -14.41 -9.30
C LYS A 203 20.35 -15.50 -8.83
N ASP A 204 21.53 -15.10 -8.32
CA ASP A 204 22.59 -16.01 -7.88
C ASP A 204 22.71 -16.09 -6.34
N LYS A 205 21.74 -15.54 -5.60
CA LYS A 205 21.68 -15.62 -4.13
C LYS A 205 20.70 -16.70 -3.70
N ASP A 206 21.04 -17.44 -2.64
CA ASP A 206 20.21 -18.49 -2.03
C ASP A 206 18.97 -17.87 -1.33
N TYR A 207 18.02 -17.40 -2.12
CA TYR A 207 16.66 -17.15 -1.66
C TYR A 207 15.83 -18.38 -2.00
N ASP A 208 15.18 -18.98 -1.00
CA ASP A 208 14.43 -20.22 -1.17
C ASP A 208 13.18 -20.01 -2.04
N THR A 209 12.64 -18.79 -2.11
CA THR A 209 11.44 -18.44 -2.89
C THR A 209 11.44 -17.00 -3.44
N ILE A 210 10.57 -16.72 -4.43
CA ILE A 210 10.26 -15.33 -4.88
C ILE A 210 9.66 -14.50 -3.73
N GLU A 211 8.95 -15.15 -2.81
CA GLU A 211 8.35 -14.51 -1.63
C GLU A 211 9.45 -13.95 -0.70
N ASP A 212 10.56 -14.66 -0.54
CA ASP A 212 11.71 -14.19 0.22
C ASP A 212 12.35 -12.97 -0.44
N VAL A 213 12.50 -12.98 -1.76
CA VAL A 213 13.04 -11.81 -2.49
C VAL A 213 12.10 -10.60 -2.34
N VAL A 214 10.79 -10.84 -2.29
CA VAL A 214 9.77 -9.79 -2.14
C VAL A 214 9.74 -9.22 -0.73
N ALA A 215 9.78 -10.07 0.31
CA ALA A 215 9.91 -9.66 1.70
C ALA A 215 11.17 -8.79 1.91
N ASN A 216 12.29 -9.19 1.29
CA ASN A 216 13.56 -8.49 1.36
C ASN A 216 13.62 -7.21 0.49
N SER A 217 12.83 -7.14 -0.58
CA SER A 217 12.84 -6.00 -1.53
C SER A 217 12.17 -4.72 -1.02
N LYS A 218 11.65 -4.69 0.22
CA LYS A 218 10.98 -3.54 0.84
C LYS A 218 9.79 -2.96 0.04
N ILE A 219 9.36 -3.61 -1.04
CA ILE A 219 8.30 -3.08 -1.93
C ILE A 219 6.93 -2.97 -1.26
N GLY A 220 6.72 -3.64 -0.13
CA GLY A 220 5.51 -3.51 0.67
C GLY A 220 5.61 -2.48 1.81
N LYS A 221 6.74 -1.79 2.01
CA LYS A 221 6.98 -0.92 3.19
C LYS A 221 6.42 0.50 3.04
N VAL A 222 5.99 0.90 1.85
CA VAL A 222 5.48 2.27 1.61
C VAL A 222 4.13 2.45 2.32
N LEU A 223 4.06 3.45 3.20
CA LEU A 223 2.86 3.81 3.98
C LEU A 223 2.28 2.68 4.85
N VAL A 224 3.08 1.65 5.11
CA VAL A 224 2.80 0.72 6.20
C VAL A 224 3.33 1.34 7.49
N PRO A 225 2.52 1.37 8.56
CA PRO A 225 2.86 2.03 9.81
C PRO A 225 4.31 1.87 10.25
N LEU A 226 4.95 2.89 10.82
CA LEU A 226 6.34 2.79 11.31
C LEU A 226 6.50 1.61 12.30
N ALA A 227 5.51 1.42 13.18
CA ALA A 227 5.45 0.29 14.11
C ALA A 227 5.34 -1.07 13.39
N ALA A 228 4.81 -1.07 12.18
CA ALA A 228 4.64 -2.24 11.35
C ALA A 228 5.86 -2.55 10.47
N GLN A 229 6.72 -1.54 10.21
CA GLN A 229 7.99 -1.73 9.52
C GLN A 229 8.92 -2.70 10.29
N ALA A 230 8.79 -2.74 11.62
CA ALA A 230 9.50 -3.69 12.48
C ALA A 230 9.15 -5.16 12.20
N PHE A 231 7.95 -5.46 11.68
CA PHE A 231 7.60 -6.83 11.26
C PHE A 231 8.30 -7.25 9.97
N PHE A 232 8.71 -6.30 9.14
CA PHE A 232 9.49 -6.58 7.93
C PHE A 232 11.01 -6.48 8.13
N THR A 233 11.49 -6.28 9.36
CA THR A 233 12.92 -6.24 9.69
C THR A 233 13.32 -7.35 10.65
N ARG A 234 12.36 -8.00 11.33
CA ARG A 234 12.63 -9.03 12.35
C ARG A 234 13.11 -10.37 11.79
N ASP A 235 12.98 -10.63 10.49
CA ASP A 235 13.48 -11.86 9.87
C ASP A 235 14.99 -11.79 9.51
N ASP A 236 15.62 -10.60 9.61
CA ASP A 236 17.05 -10.41 9.32
C ASP A 236 17.97 -10.65 10.55
N ASP A 237 17.43 -10.60 11.77
CA ASP A 237 18.24 -10.61 13.00
C ASP A 237 18.39 -12.00 13.66
N GLU A 238 17.77 -13.06 13.12
CA GLU A 238 17.91 -14.44 13.67
C GLU A 238 19.08 -15.25 13.07
N LYS A 239 19.91 -14.63 12.22
CA LYS A 239 21.18 -15.21 11.77
C LYS A 239 22.34 -14.37 12.27
N ASP A 240 22.74 -14.57 13.52
CA ASP A 240 24.16 -14.53 13.95
C ASP A 240 24.28 -14.60 15.49
N GLU A 241 23.96 -15.75 16.09
CA GLU A 241 24.58 -16.14 17.36
C GLU A 241 24.73 -17.68 17.42
N LYS A 242 25.70 -18.22 16.67
CA LYS A 242 26.27 -19.54 17.01
C LYS A 242 27.79 -19.57 16.88
N ASP A 243 28.37 -19.76 18.06
CA ASP A 243 29.64 -20.42 18.35
C ASP A 243 30.94 -19.64 18.13
N GLU A 244 31.18 -18.64 18.99
CA GLU A 244 32.50 -18.57 19.65
C GLU A 244 32.39 -19.32 20.99
N LYS A 245 32.80 -20.58 20.98
CA LYS A 245 33.27 -21.25 22.19
C LYS A 245 34.76 -21.50 22.05
N ASP A 246 35.46 -20.93 23.02
CA ASP A 246 36.83 -21.16 23.46
C ASP A 246 37.45 -22.50 23.02
N ASP A 247 38.64 -22.41 22.41
CA ASP A 247 39.77 -23.33 22.61
C ASP A 247 41.08 -22.52 22.64
#